data_AF-A0A536Y9Y0-F1
#
_entry.id   AF-A0A536Y9Y0-F1
#
_cell.length_a   1.000
_cell.length_b   1.000
_cell.length_c   1.000
_cell.angle_alpha   90.00
_cell.angle_beta   90.00
_cell.angle_gamma   90.00
#
_symmetry.space_group_name_H-M   'P 1'
#
loop_
_entity.id
_entity.type
_entity.pdbx_description
1 polymer ?
#
loop_
_entity_poly.entity_id
_entity_poly.type
_entity_poly.pdbx_seq_one_letter_code
_entity_poly.pdbx_strand_id
1 'polypeptide(L)'
;MAAKRFARESDLGLRPVEFAALRRLDTPQRIQSFLHGLRQNFEHDGESCRPVREVLRTGRAHCIEGAMLAAAALWVHGEPPLVLDMRAEHDFDHVVALFKRNGRWGAISKT
;
A
#
# COMPACT_ATOMS: atom_id res chain seq x y z
N MET A 1 4.99 -4.33 -22.39
CA MET A 1 5.81 -3.17 -21.96
C MET A 1 6.65 -3.60 -20.77
N ALA A 2 7.95 -3.30 -20.75
CA ALA A 2 8.75 -3.54 -19.55
C ALA A 2 8.24 -2.60 -18.44
N ALA A 3 7.70 -3.14 -17.36
CA ALA A 3 7.23 -2.35 -16.24
C ALA A 3 8.39 -1.50 -15.71
N LYS A 4 8.15 -0.21 -15.48
CA LYS A 4 9.16 0.70 -14.94
C LYS A 4 9.65 0.14 -13.60
N ARG A 5 10.96 -0.07 -13.49
CA ARG A 5 11.56 -0.72 -12.32
C ARG A 5 11.33 0.06 -11.02
N PHE A 6 11.49 1.39 -11.04
CA PHE A 6 11.34 2.24 -9.85
C PHE A 6 10.33 3.36 -10.09
N ALA A 7 9.45 3.58 -9.10
CA ALA A 7 8.62 4.77 -9.04
C ALA A 7 9.44 6.00 -8.67
N ARG A 8 9.11 7.13 -9.28
CA ARG A 8 9.54 8.48 -8.90
C ARG A 8 8.38 9.21 -8.24
N GLU A 9 8.70 10.28 -7.52
CA GLU A 9 7.71 11.18 -6.92
C GLU A 9 6.63 11.61 -7.92
N SER A 10 7.04 12.00 -9.13
CA SER A 10 6.13 12.43 -10.20
C SER A 10 5.22 11.33 -10.72
N ASP A 11 5.64 10.06 -10.67
CA ASP A 11 4.82 8.94 -11.15
C ASP A 11 3.67 8.64 -10.19
N LEU A 12 3.88 8.90 -8.89
CA LEU A 12 2.88 8.73 -7.84
C LEU A 12 2.11 10.03 -7.55
N GLY A 13 2.48 11.12 -8.23
CA GLY A 13 1.96 12.47 -7.97
C GLY A 13 2.16 12.90 -6.51
N LEU A 14 3.22 12.46 -5.82
CA LEU A 14 3.44 12.81 -4.42
C LEU A 14 4.25 14.10 -4.29
N ARG A 15 4.22 14.74 -3.13
CA ARG A 15 5.19 15.80 -2.76
C ARG A 15 6.49 15.17 -2.25
N PRO A 16 7.61 15.91 -2.16
CA PRO A 16 8.89 15.33 -1.75
C PRO A 16 8.82 14.74 -0.33
N VAL A 17 8.07 15.37 0.57
CA VAL A 17 7.86 14.90 1.94
C VAL A 17 7.03 13.60 2.00
N GLU A 18 6.03 13.45 1.13
CA GLU A 18 5.19 12.25 1.05
C GLU A 18 5.97 11.10 0.41
N PHE A 19 6.74 11.39 -0.65
CA PHE A 19 7.61 10.40 -1.28
C PHE A 19 8.73 9.95 -0.34
N ALA A 20 9.29 10.86 0.46
CA ALA A 20 10.26 10.53 1.50
C ALA A 20 9.69 9.57 2.56
N ALA A 21 8.39 9.63 2.86
CA ALA A 21 7.74 8.66 3.73
C ALA A 21 7.83 7.24 3.14
N LEU A 22 7.49 7.07 1.86
CA LEU A 22 7.58 5.77 1.16
C LEU A 22 9.03 5.27 1.05
N ARG A 23 10.00 6.17 0.81
CA ARG A 23 11.43 5.81 0.78
C ARG A 23 11.95 5.22 2.09
N ARG A 24 11.32 5.52 3.24
CA ARG A 24 11.70 4.95 4.55
C ARG A 24 11.14 3.54 4.76
N LEU A 25 10.19 3.11 3.93
CA LEU A 25 9.53 1.81 4.00
C LEU A 25 10.19 0.79 3.04
N ASP A 26 11.48 0.52 3.24
CA ASP A 26 12.37 -0.26 2.34
C ASP A 26 12.25 -1.79 2.43
N THR A 27 11.43 -2.30 3.34
CA THR A 27 11.22 -3.73 3.55
C THR A 27 9.74 -4.03 3.77
N PRO A 28 9.25 -5.20 3.34
CA PRO A 28 7.88 -5.64 3.61
C PRO A 28 7.52 -5.56 5.09
N GLN A 29 8.47 -5.88 5.98
CA GLN A 29 8.29 -5.81 7.42
C GLN A 29 8.07 -4.36 7.89
N ARG A 30 8.86 -3.40 7.42
CA ARG A 30 8.66 -1.98 7.77
C ARG A 30 7.36 -1.43 7.19
N ILE A 31 6.99 -1.83 5.97
CA ILE A 31 5.70 -1.46 5.37
C ILE A 31 4.55 -2.03 6.25
N GLN A 32 4.61 -3.31 6.60
CA GLN A 32 3.60 -3.95 7.45
C GLN A 32 3.51 -3.27 8.83
N SER A 33 4.65 -2.99 9.48
CA SER A 33 4.68 -2.25 10.75
C SER A 33 4.10 -0.85 10.63
N PHE A 34 4.34 -0.15 9.52
CA PHE A 34 3.72 1.14 9.26
C PHE A 34 2.20 1.03 9.14
N LEU A 35 1.70 0.05 8.37
CA LEU A 35 0.26 -0.19 8.23
C LEU A 35 -0.40 -0.59 9.55
N HIS A 36 0.26 -1.38 10.39
CA HIS A 36 -0.23 -1.70 11.74
C HIS A 36 -0.37 -0.47 12.64
N GLY A 37 0.45 0.55 12.43
CA GLY A 37 0.36 1.82 13.14
C GLY A 37 -0.79 2.72 12.66
N LEU A 38 -1.40 2.43 11.51
CA LEU A 38 -2.55 3.17 10.99
C LEU A 38 -3.81 2.79 11.75
N ARG A 39 -4.64 3.79 12.02
CA ARG A 39 -5.99 3.54 12.53
C ARG A 39 -6.85 2.91 11.44
N GLN A 40 -7.73 2.01 11.84
CA GLN A 40 -8.74 1.49 10.92
C GLN A 40 -9.61 2.64 10.44
N ASN A 41 -9.78 2.73 9.12
CA ASN A 41 -10.81 3.58 8.55
C ASN A 41 -12.14 2.83 8.70
N PHE A 42 -13.15 3.49 9.26
CA PHE A 42 -14.49 2.93 9.47
C PHE A 42 -15.55 3.74 8.72
N GLU A 43 -15.13 4.56 7.74
CA GLU A 43 -16.04 5.31 6.88
C GLU A 43 -17.03 6.22 7.62
N HIS A 44 -16.60 6.81 8.74
CA HIS A 44 -17.42 7.78 9.49
C HIS A 44 -17.88 8.97 8.62
N ASP A 45 -17.13 9.26 7.55
CA ASP A 45 -17.39 10.33 6.60
C ASP A 45 -18.04 9.82 5.28
N GLY A 46 -18.46 8.55 5.22
CA GLY A 46 -18.96 7.87 4.02
C GLY A 46 -17.93 6.97 3.33
N GLU A 47 -18.39 6.26 2.28
CA GLU A 47 -17.56 5.34 1.48
C GLU A 47 -16.26 6.00 1.00
N SER A 48 -15.14 5.30 1.13
CA SER A 48 -13.83 5.87 0.83
C SER A 48 -12.86 4.91 0.13
N CYS A 49 -12.10 5.47 -0.82
CA CYS A 49 -10.92 4.84 -1.41
C CYS A 49 -9.83 5.90 -1.55
N ARG A 50 -9.25 6.27 -0.41
CA ARG A 50 -8.28 7.37 -0.28
C ARG A 50 -7.00 7.06 -1.04
N PRO A 51 -6.46 8.02 -1.80
CA PRO A 51 -5.15 7.87 -2.43
C PRO A 51 -4.04 7.82 -1.36
N VAL A 52 -2.85 7.34 -1.74
CA VAL A 52 -1.69 7.20 -0.84
C VAL A 52 -1.40 8.45 -0.01
N ARG A 53 -1.48 9.64 -0.63
CA ARG A 53 -1.28 10.92 0.09
C ARG A 53 -2.26 11.14 1.24
N GLU A 54 -3.51 10.72 1.07
CA GLU A 54 -4.56 10.92 2.06
C GLU A 54 -4.40 9.91 3.20
N VAL A 55 -3.95 8.69 2.91
CA VAL A 55 -3.56 7.71 3.94
C VAL A 55 -2.39 8.25 4.78
N LEU A 56 -1.35 8.78 4.13
CA LEU A 56 -0.20 9.40 4.81
C LEU A 56 -0.61 10.59 5.68
N ARG A 57 -1.56 11.42 5.21
CA ARG A 57 -2.03 12.61 5.91
C ARG A 57 -2.94 12.28 7.10
N THR A 58 -3.86 11.35 6.93
CA THR A 58 -4.90 11.04 7.92
C THR A 58 -4.45 9.98 8.93
N GLY A 59 -3.46 9.16 8.59
CA GLY A 59 -3.04 8.03 9.41
C GLY A 59 -4.13 6.96 9.52
N ARG A 60 -5.03 6.88 8.53
CA ARG A 60 -6.18 5.96 8.49
C ARG A 60 -6.22 5.21 7.17
N ALA A 61 -6.54 3.91 7.21
CA ALA A 61 -6.67 3.10 6.01
C ALA A 61 -7.67 1.92 6.18
N HIS A 62 -8.39 1.62 5.10
CA HIS A 62 -8.99 0.31 4.81
C HIS A 62 -7.98 -0.67 4.19
N CYS A 63 -8.39 -1.92 3.95
CA CYS A 63 -7.57 -2.93 3.28
C CYS A 63 -7.06 -2.45 1.91
N ILE A 64 -7.93 -1.94 1.03
CA ILE A 64 -7.55 -1.41 -0.30
C ILE A 64 -6.61 -0.21 -0.20
N GLU A 65 -6.88 0.74 0.70
CA GLU A 65 -6.07 1.95 0.90
C GLU A 65 -4.66 1.58 1.43
N GLY A 66 -4.60 0.62 2.36
CA GLY A 66 -3.36 0.06 2.87
C GLY A 66 -2.58 -0.71 1.81
N ALA A 67 -3.27 -1.51 0.98
CA ALA A 67 -2.67 -2.24 -0.13
C ALA A 67 -2.10 -1.28 -1.19
N MET A 68 -2.80 -0.20 -1.54
CA MET A 68 -2.29 0.82 -2.45
C MET A 68 -1.03 1.50 -1.91
N LEU A 69 -1.00 1.85 -0.62
CA LEU A 69 0.19 2.42 0.01
C LEU A 69 1.36 1.44 0.00
N ALA A 70 1.11 0.18 0.34
CA ALA A 70 2.14 -0.86 0.34
C ALA A 70 2.69 -1.13 -1.06
N ALA A 71 1.83 -1.24 -2.07
CA ALA A 71 2.23 -1.39 -3.46
C ALA A 71 3.07 -0.20 -3.95
N ALA A 72 2.69 1.03 -3.58
CA ALA A 72 3.47 2.22 -3.91
C ALA A 72 4.85 2.20 -3.23
N ALA A 73 4.93 1.82 -1.96
CA ALA A 73 6.20 1.66 -1.25
C ALA A 73 7.10 0.60 -1.92
N LEU A 74 6.55 -0.58 -2.23
CA LEU A 74 7.26 -1.65 -2.95
C LEU A 74 7.82 -1.15 -4.30
N TRP A 75 7.03 -0.37 -5.05
CA TRP A 75 7.45 0.19 -6.34
C TRP A 75 8.54 1.26 -6.23
N VAL A 76 8.55 2.05 -5.16
CA VAL A 76 9.68 2.94 -4.85
C VAL A 76 10.97 2.15 -4.65
N HIS A 77 10.89 0.91 -4.15
CA HIS A 77 12.05 0.05 -3.86
C HIS A 77 12.38 -0.98 -4.95
N GLY A 78 11.75 -0.87 -6.12
CA GLY A 78 12.11 -1.69 -7.28
C GLY A 78 11.24 -2.93 -7.48
N GLU A 79 10.23 -3.12 -6.65
CA GLU A 79 9.32 -4.26 -6.71
C GLU A 79 8.06 -3.90 -7.52
N PRO A 80 7.48 -4.83 -8.31
CA PRO A 80 6.23 -4.56 -9.01
C PRO A 80 5.08 -4.20 -8.04
N PRO A 81 4.31 -3.12 -8.29
CA PRO A 81 3.18 -2.69 -7.44
C PRO A 81 1.95 -3.59 -7.63
N LEU A 82 2.02 -4.84 -7.18
CA LEU A 82 0.94 -5.80 -7.35
C LEU A 82 -0.08 -5.71 -6.21
N VAL A 83 -1.35 -5.64 -6.56
CA VAL A 83 -2.49 -5.70 -5.65
C VAL A 83 -3.32 -6.94 -6.00
N LEU A 84 -3.75 -7.66 -4.97
CA LEU A 84 -4.65 -8.81 -5.09
C LEU A 84 -5.98 -8.49 -4.40
N ASP A 85 -7.06 -8.53 -5.17
CA ASP A 85 -8.43 -8.48 -4.67
C ASP A 85 -8.93 -9.91 -4.42
N MET A 86 -9.35 -10.18 -3.18
CA MET A 86 -9.92 -11.46 -2.77
C MET A 86 -11.39 -11.26 -2.43
N ARG A 87 -12.24 -11.99 -3.14
CA ARG A 87 -13.69 -11.93 -2.98
C ARG A 87 -14.18 -13.09 -2.13
N ALA A 88 -15.04 -12.82 -1.16
CA ALA A 88 -15.61 -13.83 -0.29
C ALA A 88 -17.13 -13.96 -0.48
N GLU A 89 -17.67 -15.16 -0.35
CA GLU A 89 -19.11 -15.42 -0.48
C GLU A 89 -19.86 -15.23 0.85
N HIS A 90 -19.21 -15.56 1.96
CA HIS A 90 -19.78 -15.55 3.31
C HIS A 90 -18.88 -14.83 4.33
N ASP A 91 -18.03 -13.92 3.85
CA ASP A 91 -17.10 -13.13 4.66
C ASP A 91 -16.85 -11.77 3.96
N PHE A 92 -16.00 -10.93 4.54
CA PHE A 92 -15.60 -9.66 3.94
C PHE A 92 -14.56 -9.84 2.83
N ASP A 93 -14.76 -9.11 1.73
CA ASP A 93 -13.74 -8.97 0.70
C ASP A 93 -12.47 -8.35 1.30
N HIS A 94 -11.31 -8.72 0.77
CA HIS A 94 -10.05 -8.27 1.31
C HIS A 94 -8.99 -8.05 0.24
N VAL A 95 -8.29 -6.93 0.36
CA VAL A 95 -7.28 -6.51 -0.61
C VAL A 95 -5.91 -6.44 0.05
N VAL A 96 -4.90 -7.04 -0.61
CA VAL A 96 -3.52 -7.09 -0.12
C VAL A 96 -2.53 -6.67 -1.20
N ALA A 97 -1.36 -6.17 -0.79
CA ALA A 97 -0.23 -5.95 -1.69
C ALA A 97 0.68 -7.19 -1.71
N LEU A 98 1.05 -7.64 -2.90
CA LEU A 98 1.90 -8.82 -3.08
C LEU A 98 3.35 -8.43 -3.36
N PHE A 99 4.28 -9.23 -2.86
CA PHE A 99 5.70 -9.11 -3.16
C PHE A 99 6.33 -10.49 -3.38
N LYS A 100 7.45 -10.54 -4.12
CA LYS A 100 8.18 -11.78 -4.38
C LYS A 100 9.67 -11.60 -4.14
N ARG A 101 10.21 -12.27 -3.12
CA ARG A 101 11.64 -12.22 -2.75
C ARG A 101 12.19 -13.63 -2.63
N ASN A 102 13.39 -13.87 -3.16
CA ASN A 102 14.07 -15.18 -3.13
C ASN A 102 13.17 -16.33 -3.64
N GLY A 103 12.41 -16.07 -4.71
CA GLY A 103 11.49 -17.05 -5.31
C GLY A 103 10.19 -17.29 -4.55
N ARG A 104 9.98 -16.69 -3.37
CA ARG A 104 8.80 -16.90 -2.52
C ARG A 104 7.87 -15.70 -2.55
N TRP A 105 6.58 -15.96 -2.54
CA TRP A 105 5.54 -14.94 -2.44
C TRP A 105 5.28 -14.57 -0.98
N GLY A 106 4.98 -13.29 -0.77
CA GLY A 106 4.46 -12.75 0.48
C GLY A 106 3.38 -11.71 0.21
N ALA A 107 2.65 -11.36 1.26
CA ALA A 107 1.58 -10.38 1.22
C ALA A 107 1.72 -9.38 2.37
N ILE A 108 1.26 -8.15 2.13
CA ILE A 108 1.19 -7.05 3.09
C ILE A 108 -0.27 -6.61 3.15
N SER A 109 -0.80 -6.45 4.36
CA SER A 109 -2.24 -6.27 4.59
C SER A 109 -2.52 -5.19 5.64
N LYS A 110 -3.64 -4.48 5.49
CA LYS A 110 -4.27 -3.72 6.57
C LYS A 110 -5.62 -4.38 6.89
N THR A 111 -5.74 -4.89 8.10
CA THR A 111 -6.95 -5.52 8.64
C THR A 111 -7.51 -4.70 9.80
#